data_AF-A0A2A4PDY7-F1
#
_entry.id   AF-A0A2A4PDY7-F1
#
_cell.length_a   1.000
_cell.length_b   1.000
_cell.length_c   1.000
_cell.angle_alpha   90.00
_cell.angle_beta   90.00
_cell.angle_gamma   90.00
#
_symmetry.space_group_name_H-M   'P 1'
#
loop_
_entity.id
_entity.type
_entity.pdbx_description
1 polymer ?
#
loop_
_entity_poly.entity_id
_entity_poly.type
_entity_poly.pdbx_seq_one_letter_code
_entity_poly.pdbx_strand_id
1 'polypeptide(L)'
;MNPDQQDPNRLAGVEGTTMVVDALPTDSEQMTTNAVTPPATAPRPAPGPHRRSVVAHLLSGLGMALARPRVLLALICCSLLLALPTAVTVYRDALDGVALLVENPNDQPFDFLWVAPDWIFGEWQRSSPGLSRALGSSITPSIIASSLFGLLVCAGYMGIAASRRREHSLLSFLREGGTWFFPFLRTWLFALPMFFAVTWLFWSTPGEWLMKQLLPEGKPELAASESIARWVNTSREVFYLLFLLIVEVSIDLGRAAMVVGRRSSALLAILRGIGQFMFEPLRALGLVGFGFALELAWIAGCIELARRGLVPMWSLALLLPFGRFCCRGARYAGLVGLVRETRTSSLDLVTEVSEE
;
A
#
# COMPACT_ATOMS: atom_id res chain seq x y z
N MET A 1 -37.40 -2.67 -51.88
CA MET A 1 -37.91 -3.30 -53.12
C MET A 1 -37.03 -2.77 -54.26
N ASN A 2 -36.09 -3.62 -54.72
CA ASN A 2 -35.36 -3.60 -56.00
C ASN A 2 -34.48 -2.38 -56.41
N PRO A 3 -33.47 -2.56 -57.31
CA PRO A 3 -32.22 -3.32 -57.10
C PRO A 3 -30.97 -2.65 -57.75
N ASP A 4 -29.82 -3.32 -57.61
CA ASP A 4 -28.68 -3.46 -58.54
C ASP A 4 -28.51 -2.51 -59.74
N GLN A 5 -27.32 -1.89 -59.84
CA GLN A 5 -26.54 -1.88 -61.09
C GLN A 5 -25.05 -1.57 -60.84
N GLN A 6 -24.25 -2.64 -60.84
CA GLN A 6 -22.84 -2.62 -61.24
C GLN A 6 -22.76 -2.52 -62.77
N ASP A 7 -21.75 -1.83 -63.30
CA ASP A 7 -21.31 -2.04 -64.68
C ASP A 7 -19.76 -2.12 -64.74
N PRO A 8 -19.19 -3.19 -65.32
CA PRO A 8 -17.75 -3.44 -65.44
C PRO A 8 -17.20 -3.06 -66.83
N ASN A 9 -15.86 -3.01 -66.93
CA ASN A 9 -15.06 -3.01 -68.17
C ASN A 9 -15.16 -1.82 -69.15
N ARG A 10 -14.11 -0.98 -69.17
CA ARG A 10 -13.45 -0.57 -70.42
C ARG A 10 -11.95 -0.28 -70.20
N LEU A 11 -11.15 -0.90 -71.06
CA LEU A 11 -9.68 -1.05 -71.09
C LEU A 11 -8.98 0.01 -71.97
N ALA A 12 -7.64 -0.07 -71.93
CA ALA A 12 -6.58 0.50 -72.81
C ALA A 12 -6.02 1.85 -72.33
N GLY A 13 -4.76 1.98 -71.92
CA GLY A 13 -3.45 1.63 -72.52
C GLY A 13 -2.62 2.95 -72.45
N VAL A 14 -1.32 3.06 -72.18
CA VAL A 14 -0.12 2.37 -72.68
C VAL A 14 1.09 2.81 -71.81
N GLU A 15 1.89 1.81 -71.42
CA GLU A 15 3.36 1.68 -71.26
C GLU A 15 4.29 2.83 -70.83
N GLY A 16 5.24 2.45 -69.96
CA GLY A 16 6.42 3.24 -69.58
C GLY A 16 7.33 2.48 -68.61
N THR A 17 7.77 1.28 -68.99
CA THR A 17 8.81 0.49 -68.30
C THR A 17 10.20 1.00 -68.69
N THR A 18 11.01 1.44 -67.72
CA THR A 18 12.45 1.64 -67.93
C THR A 18 13.25 0.49 -67.33
N MET A 19 14.13 -0.01 -68.17
CA MET A 19 14.89 -1.26 -68.15
C MET A 19 16.13 -1.18 -67.24
N VAL A 20 16.48 -2.32 -66.65
CA VAL A 20 17.73 -2.62 -65.94
C VAL A 20 18.85 -2.85 -66.96
N VAL A 21 20.05 -2.31 -66.72
CA VAL A 21 21.28 -2.75 -67.39
C VAL A 21 22.33 -3.06 -66.32
N ASP A 22 22.63 -4.34 -66.19
CA ASP A 22 23.83 -4.87 -65.52
C ASP A 22 25.08 -4.57 -66.37
N ALA A 23 26.15 -4.13 -65.72
CA ALA A 23 27.51 -4.25 -66.24
C ALA A 23 28.44 -4.72 -65.10
N LEU A 24 29.02 -5.91 -65.29
CA LEU A 24 30.01 -6.58 -64.45
C LEU A 24 31.45 -6.04 -64.76
N PRO A 25 32.50 -6.47 -64.02
CA PRO A 25 33.48 -5.60 -63.37
C PRO A 25 34.73 -5.31 -64.23
N THR A 26 35.52 -4.33 -63.81
CA THR A 26 36.89 -4.12 -64.31
C THR A 26 37.86 -4.14 -63.13
N ASP A 27 38.70 -5.17 -63.09
CA ASP A 27 39.86 -5.27 -62.23
C ASP A 27 40.91 -4.23 -62.62
N SER A 28 41.40 -3.45 -61.67
CA SER A 28 42.69 -2.74 -61.76
C SER A 28 43.17 -2.36 -60.35
N GLU A 29 44.06 -3.21 -59.85
CA GLU A 29 45.27 -2.94 -59.05
C GLU A 29 45.21 -2.22 -57.70
N GLN A 30 45.82 -2.94 -56.76
CA GLN A 30 46.15 -2.62 -55.38
C GLN A 30 46.92 -1.31 -55.22
N MET A 31 46.49 -0.48 -54.27
CA MET A 31 47.41 0.34 -53.48
C MET A 31 47.13 0.11 -51.99
N THR A 32 48.10 -0.52 -51.35
CA THR A 32 48.14 -0.88 -49.94
C THR A 32 48.28 0.38 -49.08
N THR A 33 47.22 0.75 -48.37
CA THR A 33 47.34 1.53 -47.14
C THR A 33 46.65 0.76 -46.03
N ASN A 34 47.47 0.22 -45.13
CA ASN A 34 47.05 -0.38 -43.86
C ASN A 34 46.31 0.67 -43.02
N ALA A 35 45.01 0.84 -43.24
CA ALA A 35 44.14 1.53 -42.31
C ALA A 35 43.73 0.51 -41.24
N VAL A 36 44.34 0.65 -40.07
CA VAL A 36 43.98 -0.05 -38.83
C VAL A 36 42.48 0.07 -38.63
N THR A 37 41.77 -1.04 -38.79
CA THR A 37 40.37 -1.16 -38.39
C THR A 37 40.33 -0.86 -36.88
N PRO A 38 39.59 0.15 -36.40
CA PRO A 38 39.38 0.28 -34.97
C PRO A 38 38.73 -1.02 -34.49
N PRO A 39 39.16 -1.58 -33.36
CA PRO A 39 38.60 -2.82 -32.85
C PRO A 39 37.10 -2.66 -32.76
N ALA A 40 36.36 -3.63 -33.31
CA ALA A 40 34.92 -3.72 -33.21
C ALA A 40 34.54 -3.41 -31.75
N THR A 41 33.90 -2.25 -31.56
CA THR A 41 33.41 -1.83 -30.26
C THR A 41 32.58 -3.00 -29.75
N ALA A 42 33.04 -3.65 -28.69
CA ALA A 42 32.31 -4.76 -28.07
C ALA A 42 30.85 -4.33 -27.93
N PRO A 43 29.86 -5.18 -28.26
CA PRO A 43 28.46 -4.83 -28.10
C PRO A 43 28.30 -4.30 -26.68
N ARG A 44 27.90 -3.03 -26.59
CA ARG A 44 27.59 -2.37 -25.32
C ARG A 44 26.67 -3.35 -24.59
N PRO A 45 27.01 -3.81 -23.37
CA PRO A 45 26.10 -4.68 -22.64
C PRO A 45 24.76 -3.95 -22.61
N ALA A 46 23.73 -4.60 -23.13
CA ALA A 46 22.39 -4.05 -23.09
C ALA A 46 22.15 -3.58 -21.65
N PRO A 47 21.64 -2.37 -21.42
CA PRO A 47 21.36 -1.92 -20.06
C PRO A 47 20.46 -2.97 -19.43
N GLY A 48 21.03 -3.73 -18.48
CA GLY A 48 20.29 -4.74 -17.74
C GLY A 48 19.04 -4.10 -17.15
N PRO A 49 17.94 -4.85 -16.96
CA PRO A 49 16.69 -4.29 -16.49
C PRO A 49 16.95 -3.45 -15.23
N HIS A 50 16.84 -2.12 -15.36
CA HIS A 50 17.10 -1.20 -14.26
C HIS A 50 16.06 -1.45 -13.17
N ARG A 51 16.45 -2.29 -12.20
CA ARG A 51 15.68 -2.55 -10.98
C ARG A 51 15.38 -1.22 -10.30
N ARG A 52 14.10 -0.85 -10.22
CA ARG A 52 13.72 0.44 -9.62
C ARG A 52 14.00 0.40 -8.12
N SER A 53 14.41 1.54 -7.57
CA SER A 53 14.59 1.65 -6.12
C SER A 53 13.22 1.60 -5.42
N VAL A 54 13.22 1.14 -4.16
CA VAL A 54 12.03 1.09 -3.31
C VAL A 54 11.37 2.48 -3.19
N VAL A 55 12.19 3.52 -3.06
CA VAL A 55 11.73 4.92 -3.00
C VAL A 55 11.05 5.34 -4.29
N ALA A 56 11.57 4.93 -5.46
CA ALA A 56 10.95 5.25 -6.74
C ALA A 56 9.56 4.62 -6.90
N HIS A 57 9.39 3.37 -6.45
CA HIS A 57 8.07 2.70 -6.43
C HIS A 57 7.08 3.44 -5.52
N LEU A 58 7.52 3.88 -4.34
CA LEU A 58 6.68 4.58 -3.37
C LEU A 58 6.30 5.99 -3.84
N LEU A 59 7.25 6.77 -4.36
CA LEU A 59 6.99 8.10 -4.93
C LEU A 59 6.06 8.02 -6.15
N SER A 60 6.26 7.02 -7.02
CA SER A 60 5.35 6.78 -8.14
C SER A 60 3.94 6.47 -7.65
N GLY A 61 3.80 5.67 -6.57
CA GLY A 61 2.52 5.38 -5.96
C GLY A 61 1.87 6.61 -5.32
N LEU A 62 2.67 7.46 -4.67
CA LEU A 62 2.19 8.70 -4.06
C LEU A 62 1.67 9.68 -5.13
N GLY A 63 2.45 9.89 -6.21
CA GLY A 63 2.00 10.68 -7.35
C GLY A 63 0.72 10.13 -7.97
N MET A 64 0.58 8.81 -8.01
CA MET A 64 -0.63 8.14 -8.49
C MET A 64 -1.84 8.39 -7.59
N ALA A 65 -1.66 8.40 -6.26
CA ALA A 65 -2.72 8.70 -5.31
C ALA A 65 -3.15 10.18 -5.43
N LEU A 66 -2.18 11.10 -5.44
CA LEU A 66 -2.41 12.54 -5.53
C LEU A 66 -3.02 13.00 -6.85
N ALA A 67 -2.71 12.31 -7.96
CA ALA A 67 -3.31 12.57 -9.26
C ALA A 67 -4.84 12.31 -9.31
N ARG A 68 -5.46 11.78 -8.24
CA ARG A 68 -6.87 11.40 -8.19
C ARG A 68 -7.62 12.08 -7.04
N PRO A 69 -7.79 13.41 -7.08
CA PRO A 69 -8.42 14.16 -6.01
C PRO A 69 -9.87 13.73 -5.74
N ARG A 70 -10.62 13.32 -6.78
CA ARG A 70 -12.00 12.81 -6.62
C ARG A 70 -12.07 11.51 -5.83
N VAL A 71 -11.09 10.61 -6.02
CA VAL A 71 -11.00 9.36 -5.26
C VAL A 71 -10.64 9.69 -3.82
N LEU A 72 -9.62 10.52 -3.59
CA LEU A 72 -9.21 10.92 -2.25
C LEU A 72 -10.36 11.58 -1.47
N LEU A 73 -11.08 12.51 -2.09
CA LEU A 73 -12.23 13.16 -1.46
C LEU A 73 -13.31 12.14 -1.06
N ALA A 74 -13.67 11.22 -1.98
CA ALA A 74 -14.63 10.17 -1.68
C ALA A 74 -14.18 9.27 -0.53
N LEU A 75 -12.89 8.89 -0.50
CA LEU A 75 -12.32 8.09 0.58
C LEU A 75 -12.34 8.82 1.93
N ILE A 76 -12.03 10.11 1.95
CA ILE A 76 -12.11 10.95 3.15
C ILE A 76 -13.55 11.01 3.66
N CYS A 77 -14.52 11.29 2.79
CA CYS A 77 -15.94 11.29 3.15
C CYS A 77 -16.39 9.95 3.73
N CYS A 78 -16.04 8.83 3.10
CA CYS A 78 -16.35 7.49 3.61
C CYS A 78 -15.67 7.24 4.97
N SER A 79 -14.41 7.66 5.15
CA SER A 79 -13.70 7.52 6.43
C SER A 79 -14.38 8.30 7.56
N LEU A 80 -14.87 9.50 7.27
CA LEU A 80 -15.63 10.31 8.24
C LEU A 80 -16.94 9.63 8.61
N LEU A 81 -17.67 9.10 7.63
CA LEU A 81 -18.92 8.37 7.87
C LEU A 81 -18.70 7.11 8.72
N LEU A 82 -17.62 6.36 8.49
CA LEU A 82 -17.28 5.16 9.26
C LEU A 82 -16.86 5.47 10.70
N ALA A 83 -16.27 6.65 10.93
CA ALA A 83 -15.88 7.11 12.26
C ALA A 83 -17.07 7.71 13.05
N LEU A 84 -18.17 8.03 12.38
CA LEU A 84 -19.30 8.76 12.97
C LEU A 84 -19.94 8.05 14.18
N PRO A 85 -20.16 6.72 14.20
CA PRO A 85 -20.72 6.03 15.38
C PRO A 85 -19.84 6.20 16.63
N THR A 86 -18.52 6.03 16.49
CA THR A 86 -17.56 6.26 17.58
C THR A 86 -17.54 7.74 17.97
N ALA A 87 -17.47 8.64 16.99
CA ALA A 87 -17.41 10.08 17.23
C ALA A 87 -18.66 10.62 17.96
N VAL A 88 -19.86 10.15 17.61
CA VAL A 88 -21.11 10.53 18.28
C VAL A 88 -21.14 10.03 19.73
N THR A 89 -20.60 8.83 19.98
CA THR A 89 -20.50 8.28 21.35
C THR A 89 -19.57 9.14 22.21
N VAL A 90 -18.39 9.47 21.67
CA VAL A 90 -17.41 10.39 22.30
C VAL A 90 -18.02 11.76 22.53
N TYR A 91 -18.71 12.31 21.53
CA TYR A 91 -19.32 13.64 21.62
C TYR A 91 -20.41 13.71 22.70
N ARG A 92 -21.29 12.70 22.79
CA ARG A 92 -22.32 12.65 23.83
C ARG A 92 -21.72 12.59 25.23
N ASP A 93 -20.71 11.73 25.43
CA ASP A 93 -20.02 11.66 26.72
C ASP A 93 -19.25 12.95 27.05
N ALA A 94 -18.69 13.61 26.03
CA ALA A 94 -18.02 14.90 26.20
C ALA A 94 -19.00 16.03 26.56
N LEU A 95 -20.22 16.04 26.02
CA LEU A 95 -21.24 17.02 26.40
C LEU A 95 -21.58 16.92 27.89
N ASP A 96 -21.68 15.72 28.43
CA ASP A 96 -22.03 15.50 29.83
C ASP A 96 -20.83 15.76 30.77
N GLY A 97 -19.62 15.37 30.37
CA GLY A 97 -18.41 15.46 31.21
C GLY A 97 -17.65 16.79 31.10
N VAL A 98 -17.44 17.30 29.88
CA VAL A 98 -16.63 18.52 29.64
C VAL A 98 -17.42 19.79 29.97
N ALA A 99 -18.75 19.80 29.81
CA ALA A 99 -19.56 20.95 30.19
C ALA A 99 -19.43 21.29 31.69
N LEU A 100 -19.36 20.28 32.55
CA LEU A 100 -19.17 20.43 34.00
C LEU A 100 -17.77 20.96 34.37
N LEU A 101 -16.76 20.73 33.53
CA LEU A 101 -15.38 21.19 33.75
C LEU A 101 -15.19 22.67 33.36
N VAL A 102 -16.09 23.23 32.55
CA VAL A 102 -16.02 24.62 32.02
C VAL A 102 -16.95 25.57 32.79
N GLU A 103 -17.64 25.11 33.83
CA GLU A 103 -18.60 25.89 34.64
C GLU A 103 -17.97 26.99 35.53
N ASN A 104 -16.69 27.35 35.35
CA ASN A 104 -16.08 28.45 36.10
C ASN A 104 -16.50 29.81 35.48
N PRO A 105 -17.35 30.64 36.13
CA PRO A 105 -18.01 31.79 35.49
C PRO A 105 -17.08 32.94 35.08
N ASN A 106 -15.81 32.88 35.51
CA ASN A 106 -14.81 33.92 35.28
C ASN A 106 -13.77 33.55 34.20
N ASP A 107 -13.79 32.33 33.68
CA ASP A 107 -12.86 31.90 32.63
C ASP A 107 -13.49 32.10 31.24
N GLN A 108 -12.69 32.60 30.29
CA GLN A 108 -13.12 32.68 28.90
C GLN A 108 -13.51 31.27 28.39
N PRO A 109 -14.60 31.12 27.63
CA PRO A 109 -14.96 29.83 27.06
C PRO A 109 -13.82 29.32 26.18
N PHE A 110 -13.34 28.11 26.44
CA PHE A 110 -12.29 27.48 25.63
C PHE A 110 -12.77 27.31 24.18
N ASP A 111 -11.98 27.82 23.22
CA ASP A 111 -12.22 27.58 21.80
C ASP A 111 -11.67 26.22 21.38
N PHE A 112 -12.44 25.17 21.69
CA PHE A 112 -12.12 23.79 21.34
C PHE A 112 -11.99 23.54 19.83
N LEU A 113 -12.43 24.46 18.96
CA LEU A 113 -12.27 24.33 17.51
C LEU A 113 -10.83 24.60 17.06
N TRP A 114 -10.09 25.37 17.84
CA TRP A 114 -8.73 25.81 17.53
C TRP A 114 -7.68 25.10 18.39
N VAL A 115 -7.85 25.11 19.72
CA VAL A 115 -6.90 24.49 20.65
C VAL A 115 -7.65 23.92 21.84
N ALA A 116 -7.47 22.62 22.09
CA ALA A 116 -7.91 22.00 23.33
C ALA A 116 -6.69 21.66 24.21
N PRO A 117 -6.61 22.19 25.44
CA PRO A 117 -5.55 21.84 26.37
C PRO A 117 -5.50 20.34 26.68
N ASP A 118 -4.30 19.75 26.65
CA ASP A 118 -4.07 18.31 26.87
C ASP A 118 -4.66 17.81 28.21
N TRP A 119 -4.66 18.67 29.24
CA TRP A 119 -5.14 18.32 30.59
C TRP A 119 -6.65 18.08 30.64
N ILE A 120 -7.46 18.73 29.80
CA ILE A 120 -8.92 18.60 29.79
C ILE A 120 -9.31 17.18 29.41
N PHE A 121 -8.63 16.60 28.41
CA PHE A 121 -8.88 15.22 28.00
C PHE A 121 -8.52 14.21 29.09
N GLY A 122 -7.43 14.47 29.82
CA GLY A 122 -7.02 13.64 30.95
C GLY A 122 -8.02 13.68 32.10
N GLU A 123 -8.58 14.85 32.41
CA GLU A 123 -9.56 15.01 33.47
C GLU A 123 -10.92 14.42 33.07
N TRP A 124 -11.37 14.69 31.84
CA TRP A 124 -12.59 14.10 31.28
C TRP A 124 -12.55 12.57 31.30
N GLN A 125 -11.41 11.97 30.93
CA GLN A 125 -11.26 10.51 30.96
C GLN A 125 -11.38 9.94 32.39
N ARG A 126 -10.91 10.67 33.41
CA ARG A 126 -11.06 10.27 34.82
C ARG A 126 -12.50 10.42 35.30
N SER A 127 -13.21 11.44 34.84
CA SER A 127 -14.60 11.70 35.23
C SER A 127 -15.62 10.78 34.55
N SER A 128 -15.26 10.08 33.46
CA SER A 128 -16.16 9.22 32.69
C SER A 128 -15.87 7.71 32.84
N PRO A 129 -16.26 7.06 33.95
CA PRO A 129 -16.02 5.63 34.19
C PRO A 129 -16.74 4.70 33.19
N GLY A 130 -17.75 5.20 32.47
CA GLY A 130 -18.49 4.46 31.44
C GLY A 130 -17.93 4.56 30.02
N LEU A 131 -17.03 5.52 29.75
CA LEU A 131 -16.57 5.85 28.40
C LEU A 131 -15.88 4.66 27.73
N SER A 132 -15.04 3.91 28.45
CA SER A 132 -14.34 2.73 27.92
C SER A 132 -15.30 1.64 27.44
N ARG A 133 -16.38 1.39 28.19
CA ARG A 133 -17.40 0.38 27.85
C ARG A 133 -18.26 0.83 26.65
N ALA A 134 -18.66 2.10 26.63
CA ALA A 134 -19.42 2.69 25.52
C ALA A 134 -18.59 2.78 24.22
N LEU A 135 -17.29 3.07 24.35
CA LEU A 135 -16.35 2.99 23.23
C LEU A 135 -16.17 1.55 22.75
N GLY A 136 -16.05 0.58 23.65
CA GLY A 136 -15.90 -0.84 23.26
C GLY A 136 -17.03 -1.35 22.36
N SER A 137 -18.28 -0.97 22.66
CA SER A 137 -19.45 -1.39 21.88
C SER A 137 -19.56 -0.69 20.52
N SER A 138 -19.08 0.54 20.39
CA SER A 138 -19.12 1.32 19.13
C SER A 138 -17.89 1.13 18.24
N ILE A 139 -16.70 0.97 18.84
CA ILE A 139 -15.42 0.79 18.12
C ILE A 139 -15.38 -0.54 17.38
N THR A 140 -15.82 -1.63 18.01
CA THR A 140 -15.74 -2.97 17.42
C THR A 140 -16.40 -3.07 16.04
N PRO A 141 -17.70 -2.69 15.86
CA PRO A 141 -18.32 -2.70 14.55
C PRO A 141 -17.67 -1.71 13.58
N SER A 142 -17.20 -0.54 14.05
CA SER A 142 -16.48 0.43 13.22
C SER A 142 -15.14 -0.10 12.72
N ILE A 143 -14.39 -0.87 13.53
CA ILE A 143 -13.15 -1.53 13.11
C ILE A 143 -13.45 -2.57 12.03
N ILE A 144 -14.49 -3.39 12.21
CA ILE A 144 -14.87 -4.41 11.22
C ILE A 144 -15.28 -3.72 9.91
N ALA A 145 -16.15 -2.72 9.98
CA ALA A 145 -16.59 -1.97 8.80
C ALA A 145 -15.41 -1.25 8.11
N SER A 146 -14.51 -0.64 8.88
CA SER A 146 -13.30 -0.01 8.35
C SER A 146 -12.32 -1.01 7.75
N SER A 147 -12.22 -2.21 8.29
CA SER A 147 -11.40 -3.30 7.74
C SER A 147 -11.93 -3.74 6.37
N LEU A 148 -13.24 -3.98 6.28
CA LEU A 148 -13.91 -4.35 5.02
C LEU A 148 -13.81 -3.23 3.99
N PHE A 149 -14.04 -1.98 4.40
CA PHE A 149 -13.81 -0.81 3.53
C PHE A 149 -12.35 -0.73 3.09
N GLY A 150 -11.40 -1.02 3.99
CA GLY A 150 -9.97 -1.11 3.69
C GLY A 150 -9.65 -2.10 2.58
N LEU A 151 -10.36 -3.24 2.49
CA LEU A 151 -10.20 -4.20 1.40
C LEU A 151 -10.61 -3.60 0.05
N LEU A 152 -11.73 -2.87 0.01
CA LEU A 152 -12.17 -2.17 -1.19
C LEU A 152 -11.15 -1.12 -1.63
N VAL A 153 -10.61 -0.37 -0.67
CA VAL A 153 -9.59 0.66 -0.92
C VAL A 153 -8.29 0.05 -1.45
N CYS A 154 -7.81 -1.02 -0.81
CA CYS A 154 -6.64 -1.78 -1.23
C CYS A 154 -6.81 -2.32 -2.65
N ALA A 155 -7.94 -2.97 -2.92
CA ALA A 155 -8.30 -3.48 -4.24
C ALA A 155 -8.34 -2.37 -5.31
N GLY A 156 -8.96 -1.23 -5.01
CA GLY A 156 -9.03 -0.09 -5.93
C GLY A 156 -7.65 0.47 -6.28
N TYR A 157 -6.78 0.68 -5.29
CA TYR A 157 -5.42 1.18 -5.55
C TYR A 157 -4.57 0.17 -6.33
N MET A 158 -4.59 -1.11 -5.92
CA MET A 158 -3.84 -2.16 -6.61
C MET A 158 -4.34 -2.38 -8.04
N GLY A 159 -5.66 -2.40 -8.26
CA GLY A 159 -6.29 -2.59 -9.56
C GLY A 159 -5.97 -1.47 -10.53
N ILE A 160 -6.06 -0.19 -10.10
CA ILE A 160 -5.65 0.91 -10.96
C ILE A 160 -4.14 0.88 -11.23
N ALA A 161 -3.30 0.61 -10.23
CA ALA A 161 -1.86 0.47 -10.44
C ALA A 161 -1.53 -0.66 -11.44
N ALA A 162 -2.34 -1.72 -11.42
CA ALA A 162 -2.23 -2.84 -12.34
C ALA A 162 -2.91 -2.61 -13.71
N SER A 163 -3.70 -1.56 -13.88
CA SER A 163 -4.33 -1.26 -15.17
C SER A 163 -3.29 -0.70 -16.16
N ARG A 164 -3.31 -1.17 -17.41
CA ARG A 164 -2.48 -0.61 -18.50
C ARG A 164 -3.10 0.65 -19.10
N ARG A 165 -4.42 0.81 -18.95
CA ARG A 165 -5.15 2.00 -19.39
C ARG A 165 -5.05 3.04 -18.29
N ARG A 166 -4.60 4.26 -18.62
CA ARG A 166 -4.52 5.41 -17.70
C ARG A 166 -5.93 5.95 -17.38
N GLU A 167 -6.81 5.11 -16.85
CA GLU A 167 -8.11 5.56 -16.38
C GLU A 167 -7.94 6.17 -14.99
N HIS A 168 -8.37 7.41 -14.82
CA HIS A 168 -8.16 8.20 -13.58
C HIS A 168 -9.47 8.50 -12.86
N SER A 169 -10.54 7.78 -13.22
CA SER A 169 -11.88 8.06 -12.73
C SER A 169 -12.17 7.34 -11.41
N LEU A 170 -13.06 7.95 -10.61
CA LEU A 170 -13.64 7.31 -9.42
C LEU A 170 -14.38 6.02 -9.77
N LEU A 171 -15.07 5.99 -10.92
CA LEU A 171 -15.76 4.80 -11.39
C LEU A 171 -14.79 3.64 -11.65
N SER A 172 -13.64 3.90 -12.26
CA SER A 172 -12.60 2.89 -12.48
C SER A 172 -12.03 2.38 -11.14
N PHE A 173 -11.83 3.26 -10.16
CA PHE A 173 -11.43 2.86 -8.81
C PHE A 173 -12.43 1.92 -8.14
N LEU A 174 -13.71 2.29 -8.16
CA LEU A 174 -14.78 1.49 -7.55
C LEU A 174 -15.01 0.17 -8.30
N ARG A 175 -14.87 0.18 -9.63
CA ARG A 175 -14.97 -1.03 -10.46
C ARG A 175 -13.86 -2.01 -10.13
N GLU A 176 -12.62 -1.56 -10.07
CA GLU A 176 -11.48 -2.40 -9.67
C GLU A 176 -11.64 -2.87 -8.22
N GLY A 177 -12.03 -1.97 -7.33
CA GLY A 177 -12.36 -2.28 -5.93
C GLY A 177 -13.39 -3.40 -5.82
N GLY A 178 -14.52 -3.27 -6.50
CA GLY A 178 -15.62 -4.25 -6.48
C GLY A 178 -15.24 -5.59 -7.13
N THR A 179 -14.44 -5.56 -8.20
CA THR A 179 -13.98 -6.78 -8.88
C THR A 179 -13.12 -7.64 -7.97
N TRP A 180 -12.26 -7.01 -7.17
CA TRP A 180 -11.30 -7.70 -6.29
C TRP A 180 -11.76 -7.81 -4.84
N PHE A 181 -12.89 -7.21 -4.46
CA PHE A 181 -13.41 -7.21 -3.09
C PHE A 181 -13.57 -8.62 -2.51
N PHE A 182 -14.32 -9.51 -3.19
CA PHE A 182 -14.54 -10.87 -2.69
C PHE A 182 -13.27 -11.74 -2.66
N PRO A 183 -12.42 -11.74 -3.70
CA PRO A 183 -11.11 -12.38 -3.61
C PRO A 183 -10.28 -11.88 -2.42
N PHE A 184 -10.26 -10.57 -2.15
CA PHE A 184 -9.53 -9.98 -1.02
C PHE A 184 -10.18 -10.33 0.31
N LEU A 185 -11.51 -10.37 0.39
CA LEU A 185 -12.24 -10.84 1.57
C LEU A 185 -11.86 -12.28 1.92
N ARG A 186 -11.72 -13.16 0.93
CA ARG A 186 -11.23 -14.52 1.16
C ARG A 186 -9.80 -14.52 1.72
N THR A 187 -8.89 -13.71 1.17
CA THR A 187 -7.54 -13.59 1.75
C THR A 187 -7.56 -13.06 3.18
N TRP A 188 -8.47 -12.12 3.49
CA TRP A 188 -8.66 -11.60 4.83
C TRP A 188 -9.16 -12.67 5.80
N LEU A 189 -10.13 -13.49 5.40
CA LEU A 189 -10.62 -14.62 6.22
C LEU A 189 -9.52 -15.67 6.46
N PHE A 190 -8.74 -16.02 5.44
CA PHE A 190 -7.61 -16.95 5.57
C PHE A 190 -6.43 -16.37 6.35
N ALA A 191 -6.35 -15.04 6.49
CA ALA A 191 -5.35 -14.39 7.31
C ALA A 191 -5.67 -14.50 8.81
N LEU A 192 -6.94 -14.62 9.21
CA LEU A 192 -7.34 -14.69 10.62
C LEU A 192 -6.63 -15.82 11.38
N PRO A 193 -6.53 -17.07 10.87
CA PRO A 193 -5.71 -18.11 11.49
C PRO A 193 -4.23 -17.75 11.60
N MET A 194 -3.65 -17.02 10.64
CA MET A 194 -2.26 -16.59 10.70
C MET A 194 -2.04 -15.56 11.82
N PHE A 195 -2.93 -14.57 11.94
CA PHE A 195 -2.89 -13.59 13.03
C PHE A 195 -3.10 -14.26 14.40
N PHE A 196 -4.02 -15.21 14.47
CA PHE A 196 -4.23 -16.02 15.66
C PHE A 196 -2.99 -16.85 16.01
N ALA A 197 -2.35 -17.49 15.03
CA ALA A 197 -1.14 -18.28 15.23
C ALA A 197 0.03 -17.45 15.76
N VAL A 198 0.24 -16.24 15.23
CA VAL A 198 1.23 -15.30 15.77
C VAL A 198 0.88 -14.90 17.20
N THR A 199 -0.39 -14.59 17.47
CA THR A 199 -0.83 -14.24 18.83
C THR A 199 -0.63 -15.40 19.80
N TRP A 200 -0.98 -16.63 19.42
CA TRP A 200 -0.75 -17.83 20.20
C TRP A 200 0.75 -18.08 20.44
N LEU A 201 1.59 -17.91 19.41
CA LEU A 201 3.04 -18.09 19.51
C LEU A 201 3.65 -17.16 20.57
N PHE A 202 3.25 -15.88 20.58
CA PHE A 202 3.81 -14.91 21.50
C PHE A 202 3.13 -14.90 22.87
N TRP A 203 1.82 -15.13 22.94
CA TRP A 203 1.00 -14.91 24.14
C TRP A 203 0.49 -16.18 24.85
N SER A 204 0.78 -17.37 24.32
CA SER A 204 0.41 -18.64 24.95
C SER A 204 1.64 -19.46 25.35
N THR A 205 1.48 -20.77 25.49
CA THR A 205 2.48 -21.73 25.98
C THR A 205 3.88 -21.60 25.33
N PRO A 206 4.02 -21.40 24.00
CA PRO A 206 5.35 -21.26 23.40
C PRO A 206 6.08 -19.99 23.86
N GLY A 207 5.36 -18.87 23.91
CA GLY A 207 5.90 -17.60 24.37
C GLY A 207 6.27 -17.65 25.84
N GLU A 208 5.42 -18.23 26.68
CA GLU A 208 5.72 -18.43 28.10
C GLU A 208 6.94 -19.33 28.33
N TRP A 209 7.09 -20.39 27.52
CA TRP A 209 8.27 -21.24 27.58
C TRP A 209 9.55 -20.48 27.22
N LEU A 210 9.53 -19.66 26.16
CA LEU A 210 10.68 -18.83 25.79
C LEU A 210 11.00 -17.80 26.88
N MET A 211 9.97 -17.19 27.48
CA MET A 211 10.12 -16.24 28.58
C MET A 211 10.76 -16.88 29.82
N LYS A 212 10.45 -18.15 30.11
CA LYS A 212 11.12 -18.92 31.19
C LYS A 212 12.61 -19.15 30.96
N GLN A 213 13.08 -19.11 29.71
CA GLN A 213 14.51 -19.21 29.41
C GLN A 213 15.24 -17.87 29.61
N LEU A 214 14.53 -16.75 29.47
CA LEU A 214 15.10 -15.39 29.53
C LEU A 214 15.00 -14.75 30.93
N LEU A 215 14.06 -15.20 31.75
CA LEU A 215 13.82 -14.72 33.11
C LEU A 215 13.69 -15.91 34.07
N PRO A 216 14.27 -15.87 35.28
CA PRO A 216 13.91 -16.84 36.31
C PRO A 216 12.39 -16.79 36.54
N GLU A 217 11.75 -17.97 36.49
CA GLU A 217 10.30 -18.20 36.61
C GLU A 217 9.40 -17.74 35.45
N GLY A 218 9.94 -17.08 34.43
CA GLY A 218 9.23 -16.75 33.18
C GLY A 218 8.05 -15.79 33.31
N LYS A 219 7.96 -15.08 34.44
CA LYS A 219 7.02 -13.98 34.65
C LYS A 219 7.79 -12.67 34.83
N PRO A 220 7.45 -11.60 34.09
CA PRO A 220 8.09 -10.30 34.24
C PRO A 220 7.91 -9.71 35.64
N GLU A 221 6.84 -10.08 36.35
CA GLU A 221 6.57 -9.66 37.73
C GLU A 221 7.56 -10.22 38.76
N LEU A 222 8.30 -11.28 38.40
CA LEU A 222 9.27 -11.96 39.27
C LEU A 222 10.71 -11.68 38.84
N ALA A 223 10.92 -10.72 37.94
CA ALA A 223 12.24 -10.34 37.49
C ALA A 223 13.04 -9.67 38.62
N ALA A 224 14.35 -9.92 38.65
CA ALA A 224 15.27 -9.35 39.64
C ALA A 224 15.33 -7.80 39.63
N SER A 225 14.82 -7.15 38.58
CA SER A 225 14.59 -5.71 38.56
C SER A 225 13.45 -5.33 37.61
N GLU A 226 12.78 -4.21 37.92
CA GLU A 226 11.72 -3.63 37.10
C GLU A 226 12.21 -3.27 35.68
N SER A 227 13.48 -2.89 35.55
CA SER A 227 14.09 -2.53 34.26
C SER A 227 14.19 -3.72 33.31
N ILE A 228 14.55 -4.90 33.82
CA ILE A 228 14.65 -6.14 33.04
C ILE A 228 13.24 -6.61 32.66
N ALA A 229 12.28 -6.54 33.58
CA ALA A 229 10.87 -6.86 33.29
C ALA A 229 10.31 -6.02 32.14
N ARG A 230 10.53 -4.69 32.17
CA ARG A 230 10.12 -3.77 31.10
C ARG A 230 10.81 -4.12 29.78
N TRP A 231 12.12 -4.32 29.78
CA TRP A 231 12.87 -4.68 28.56
C TRP A 231 12.35 -5.94 27.89
N VAL A 232 12.08 -6.99 28.66
CA VAL A 232 11.60 -8.26 28.11
C VAL A 232 10.17 -8.11 27.58
N ASN A 233 9.28 -7.44 28.30
CA ASN A 233 7.92 -7.17 27.83
C ASN A 233 7.91 -6.32 26.54
N THR A 234 8.67 -5.22 26.51
CA THR A 234 8.80 -4.38 25.32
C THR A 234 9.38 -5.16 24.15
N SER A 235 10.39 -6.01 24.37
CA SER A 235 10.96 -6.85 23.31
C SER A 235 9.92 -7.83 22.75
N ARG A 236 9.13 -8.49 23.62
CA ARG A 236 8.05 -9.39 23.21
C ARG A 236 7.00 -8.66 22.37
N GLU A 237 6.59 -7.46 22.78
CA GLU A 237 5.65 -6.62 22.04
C GLU A 237 6.21 -6.20 20.67
N VAL A 238 7.47 -5.77 20.62
CA VAL A 238 8.14 -5.37 19.37
C VAL A 238 8.22 -6.55 18.39
N PHE A 239 8.64 -7.74 18.86
CA PHE A 239 8.70 -8.93 18.00
C PHE A 239 7.31 -9.40 17.58
N TYR A 240 6.32 -9.34 18.47
CA TYR A 240 4.94 -9.63 18.13
C TYR A 240 4.43 -8.72 17.00
N LEU A 241 4.60 -7.40 17.13
CA LEU A 241 4.22 -6.43 16.11
C LEU A 241 4.99 -6.64 14.79
N LEU A 242 6.27 -7.00 14.87
CA LEU A 242 7.09 -7.30 13.68
C LEU A 242 6.57 -8.54 12.94
N PHE A 243 6.20 -9.61 13.65
CA PHE A 243 5.61 -10.80 13.03
C PHE A 243 4.24 -10.52 12.41
N LEU A 244 3.39 -9.73 13.09
CA LEU A 244 2.13 -9.27 12.50
C LEU A 244 2.36 -8.45 11.23
N LEU A 245 3.37 -7.59 11.23
CA LEU A 245 3.76 -6.82 10.05
C LEU A 245 4.21 -7.74 8.90
N ILE A 246 5.02 -8.77 9.18
CA ILE A 246 5.45 -9.75 8.16
C ILE A 246 4.24 -10.47 7.55
N VAL A 247 3.29 -10.90 8.37
CA VAL A 247 2.05 -11.53 7.90
C VAL A 247 1.26 -10.58 7.00
N GLU A 248 1.03 -9.34 7.44
CA GLU A 248 0.30 -8.32 6.67
C GLU A 248 0.98 -8.04 5.31
N VAL A 249 2.30 -7.83 5.31
CA VAL A 249 3.09 -7.59 4.08
C VAL A 249 2.97 -8.78 3.13
N SER A 250 3.05 -10.01 3.65
CA SER A 250 2.94 -11.23 2.85
C SER A 250 1.55 -11.35 2.21
N ILE A 251 0.48 -11.02 2.95
CA ILE A 251 -0.88 -11.03 2.43
C ILE A 251 -1.06 -9.96 1.35
N ASP A 252 -0.55 -8.74 1.57
CA ASP A 252 -0.64 -7.66 0.60
C ASP A 252 0.17 -7.93 -0.67
N LEU A 253 1.33 -8.58 -0.57
CA LEU A 253 2.07 -9.11 -1.72
C LEU A 253 1.25 -10.16 -2.46
N GLY A 254 0.59 -11.07 -1.73
CA GLY A 254 -0.31 -12.06 -2.31
C GLY A 254 -1.46 -11.42 -3.08
N ARG A 255 -2.10 -10.40 -2.50
CA ARG A 255 -3.15 -9.59 -3.14
C ARG A 255 -2.64 -8.88 -4.38
N ALA A 256 -1.46 -8.26 -4.33
CA ALA A 256 -0.84 -7.65 -5.49
C ALA A 256 -0.56 -8.69 -6.60
N ALA A 257 -0.10 -9.89 -6.25
CA ALA A 257 0.09 -10.99 -7.19
C ALA A 257 -1.21 -11.51 -7.81
N MET A 258 -2.32 -11.51 -7.06
CA MET A 258 -3.65 -11.81 -7.60
C MET A 258 -4.05 -10.81 -8.67
N VAL A 259 -3.93 -9.52 -8.38
CA VAL A 259 -4.33 -8.44 -9.28
C VAL A 259 -3.45 -8.44 -10.54
N VAL A 260 -2.12 -8.52 -10.39
CA VAL A 260 -1.18 -8.57 -11.52
C VAL A 260 -1.36 -9.84 -12.35
N GLY A 261 -1.63 -10.98 -11.69
CA GLY A 261 -1.85 -12.26 -12.33
C GLY A 261 -3.25 -12.46 -12.92
N ARG A 262 -4.21 -11.59 -12.58
CA ARG A 262 -5.65 -11.77 -12.79
C ARG A 262 -6.15 -13.14 -12.28
N ARG A 263 -5.69 -13.56 -11.09
CA ARG A 263 -6.04 -14.85 -10.46
C ARG A 263 -6.87 -14.61 -9.18
N SER A 264 -7.91 -15.41 -8.97
CA SER A 264 -8.86 -15.23 -7.85
C SER A 264 -8.66 -16.19 -6.66
N SER A 265 -7.73 -17.15 -6.75
CA SER A 265 -7.47 -18.11 -5.67
C SER A 265 -6.73 -17.45 -4.50
N ALA A 266 -7.39 -17.37 -3.35
CA ALA A 266 -6.87 -16.72 -2.14
C ALA A 266 -5.74 -17.52 -1.46
N LEU A 267 -5.88 -18.84 -1.33
CA LEU A 267 -4.84 -19.68 -0.70
C LEU A 267 -3.53 -19.60 -1.49
N LEU A 268 -3.62 -19.75 -2.81
CA LEU A 268 -2.46 -19.68 -3.68
C LEU A 268 -1.86 -18.27 -3.73
N ALA A 269 -2.66 -17.23 -3.50
CA ALA A 269 -2.18 -15.87 -3.35
C ALA A 269 -1.34 -15.70 -2.10
N ILE A 270 -1.80 -16.21 -0.96
CA ILE A 270 -1.04 -16.17 0.30
C ILE A 270 0.29 -16.92 0.14
N LEU A 271 0.28 -18.13 -0.45
CA LEU A 271 1.51 -18.88 -0.70
C LEU A 271 2.49 -18.12 -1.60
N ARG A 272 2.00 -17.46 -2.66
CA ARG A 272 2.84 -16.61 -3.52
C ARG A 272 3.35 -15.39 -2.79
N GLY A 273 2.53 -14.76 -1.97
CA GLY A 273 2.91 -13.61 -1.15
C GLY A 273 4.02 -13.95 -0.17
N ILE A 274 3.90 -15.07 0.53
CA ILE A 274 4.95 -15.62 1.40
C ILE A 274 6.21 -15.93 0.58
N GLY A 275 6.09 -16.67 -0.52
CA GLY A 275 7.23 -16.99 -1.37
C GLY A 275 7.96 -15.74 -1.86
N GLN A 276 7.22 -14.74 -2.33
CA GLN A 276 7.79 -13.48 -2.79
C GLN A 276 8.45 -12.68 -1.68
N PHE A 277 7.86 -12.67 -0.47
CA PHE A 277 8.48 -12.08 0.70
C PHE A 277 9.80 -12.78 1.05
N MET A 278 9.87 -14.11 0.96
CA MET A 278 11.09 -14.87 1.26
C MET A 278 12.22 -14.59 0.25
N PHE A 279 11.91 -14.31 -1.01
CA PHE A 279 12.92 -13.98 -2.03
C PHE A 279 13.42 -12.54 -1.96
N GLU A 280 12.54 -11.57 -1.66
CA GLU A 280 12.91 -10.14 -1.60
C GLU A 280 12.45 -9.44 -0.31
N PRO A 281 12.82 -9.93 0.90
CA PRO A 281 12.26 -9.46 2.17
C PRO A 281 12.63 -8.00 2.44
N LEU A 282 13.88 -7.61 2.16
CA LEU A 282 14.37 -6.25 2.39
C LEU A 282 13.66 -5.21 1.53
N ARG A 283 13.29 -5.55 0.29
CA ARG A 283 12.57 -4.63 -0.61
C ARG A 283 11.11 -4.47 -0.18
N ALA A 284 10.45 -5.58 0.17
CA ALA A 284 9.09 -5.55 0.66
C ALA A 284 8.98 -4.79 2.00
N LEU A 285 9.85 -5.11 2.97
CA LEU A 285 9.92 -4.41 4.25
C LEU A 285 10.35 -2.96 4.09
N GLY A 286 11.32 -2.67 3.23
CA GLY A 286 11.75 -1.30 2.95
C GLY A 286 10.60 -0.47 2.36
N LEU A 287 9.82 -1.02 1.44
CA LEU A 287 8.71 -0.31 0.81
C LEU A 287 7.57 -0.03 1.78
N VAL A 288 7.17 -1.06 2.53
CA VAL A 288 6.08 -0.92 3.50
C VAL A 288 6.52 -0.10 4.71
N GLY A 289 7.74 -0.33 5.21
CA GLY A 289 8.34 0.40 6.32
C GLY A 289 8.54 1.89 6.02
N PHE A 290 9.07 2.25 4.86
CA PHE A 290 9.19 3.67 4.47
C PHE A 290 7.81 4.33 4.32
N GLY A 291 6.82 3.61 3.80
CA GLY A 291 5.44 4.10 3.75
C GLY A 291 4.82 4.31 5.13
N PHE A 292 5.10 3.44 6.09
CA PHE A 292 4.68 3.63 7.49
C PHE A 292 5.41 4.79 8.16
N ALA A 293 6.71 4.96 7.91
CA ALA A 293 7.48 6.09 8.43
C ALA A 293 6.92 7.42 7.90
N LEU A 294 6.54 7.47 6.61
CA LEU A 294 5.90 8.65 6.01
C LEU A 294 4.51 8.91 6.60
N GLU A 295 3.70 7.86 6.82
CA GLU A 295 2.40 7.98 7.50
C GLU A 295 2.56 8.48 8.94
N LEU A 296 3.56 7.98 9.68
CA LEU A 296 3.84 8.40 11.05
C LEU A 296 4.32 9.86 11.10
N ALA A 297 5.22 10.25 10.20
CA ALA A 297 5.69 11.62 10.08
C ALA A 297 4.55 12.57 9.72
N TRP A 298 3.61 12.14 8.87
CA TRP A 298 2.40 12.91 8.55
C TRP A 298 1.50 13.11 9.78
N ILE A 299 1.21 12.03 10.52
CA ILE A 299 0.37 12.09 11.72
C ILE A 299 1.02 13.00 12.77
N ALA A 300 2.31 12.79 13.07
CA ALA A 300 3.05 13.59 14.03
C ALA A 300 3.10 15.07 13.61
N GLY A 301 3.35 15.34 12.32
CA GLY A 301 3.34 16.69 11.76
C GLY A 301 1.97 17.37 11.91
N CYS A 302 0.87 16.67 11.61
CA CYS A 302 -0.48 17.21 11.77
C CYS A 302 -0.79 17.54 13.24
N ILE A 303 -0.45 16.64 14.16
CA ILE A 303 -0.64 16.84 15.61
C ILE A 303 0.16 18.05 16.09
N GLU A 304 1.42 18.16 15.69
CA GLU A 304 2.29 19.27 16.10
C GLU A 304 1.80 20.62 15.52
N LEU A 305 1.34 20.64 14.27
CA LEU A 305 0.74 21.84 13.67
C LEU A 305 -0.52 22.30 14.41
N ALA A 306 -1.39 21.35 14.80
CA ALA A 306 -2.57 21.64 15.59
C ALA A 306 -2.22 22.12 17.01
N ARG A 307 -1.24 21.48 17.65
CA ARG A 307 -0.77 21.85 19.00
C ARG A 307 -0.20 23.27 19.05
N ARG A 308 0.47 23.70 17.97
CA ARG A 308 1.00 25.07 17.83
C ARG A 308 -0.06 26.10 17.41
N GLY A 309 -1.31 25.70 17.21
CA GLY A 309 -2.37 26.58 16.73
C GLY A 309 -2.18 27.06 15.29
N LEU A 310 -1.30 26.42 14.51
CA LEU A 310 -1.06 26.79 13.11
C LEU A 310 -2.18 26.30 12.19
N VAL A 311 -2.91 25.29 12.63
CA VAL A 311 -3.98 24.62 11.90
C VAL A 311 -5.10 24.32 12.89
N PRO A 312 -6.38 24.62 12.58
CA PRO A 312 -7.47 24.38 13.51
C PRO A 312 -7.72 22.88 13.70
N MET A 313 -8.06 22.45 14.91
CA MET A 313 -8.21 21.02 15.25
C MET A 313 -9.23 20.29 14.37
N TRP A 314 -10.33 20.94 13.98
CA TRP A 314 -11.35 20.31 13.12
C TRP A 314 -10.78 19.86 11.77
N SER A 315 -9.75 20.54 11.26
CA SER A 315 -9.14 20.19 9.98
C SER A 315 -8.34 18.88 10.04
N LEU A 316 -7.96 18.41 11.24
CA LEU A 316 -7.35 17.09 11.43
C LEU A 316 -8.29 15.97 10.97
N ALA A 317 -9.61 16.18 11.07
CA ALA A 317 -10.61 15.24 10.56
C ALA A 317 -10.48 15.02 9.03
N LEU A 318 -9.91 15.98 8.30
CA LEU A 318 -9.66 15.89 6.86
C LEU A 318 -8.20 15.53 6.55
N LEU A 319 -7.25 16.17 7.23
CA LEU A 319 -5.82 16.02 6.97
C LEU A 319 -5.30 14.62 7.33
N LEU A 320 -5.76 14.04 8.44
CA LEU A 320 -5.35 12.70 8.85
C LEU A 320 -5.77 11.64 7.83
N PRO A 321 -7.06 11.47 7.47
CA PRO A 321 -7.44 10.48 6.47
C PRO A 321 -6.82 10.78 5.11
N PHE A 322 -6.69 12.05 4.71
CA PHE A 322 -6.00 12.42 3.46
C PHE A 322 -4.60 11.83 3.37
N GLY A 323 -3.73 12.12 4.35
CA GLY A 323 -2.36 11.61 4.34
C GLY A 323 -2.33 10.08 4.42
N ARG A 324 -3.19 9.48 5.24
CA ARG A 324 -3.27 8.01 5.35
C ARG A 324 -3.65 7.34 4.03
N PHE A 325 -4.64 7.85 3.30
CA PHE A 325 -5.02 7.30 1.99
C PHE A 325 -3.93 7.50 0.94
N CYS A 326 -3.22 8.63 0.97
CA CYS A 326 -2.05 8.87 0.12
C CYS A 326 -0.93 7.86 0.41
N CYS A 327 -0.56 7.67 1.68
CA CYS A 327 0.50 6.74 2.10
C CYS A 327 0.13 5.28 1.79
N ARG A 328 -1.11 4.87 2.07
CA ARG A 328 -1.61 3.53 1.75
C ARG A 328 -1.66 3.30 0.24
N GLY A 329 -2.18 4.25 -0.52
CA GLY A 329 -2.20 4.19 -1.98
C GLY A 329 -0.79 4.05 -2.56
N ALA A 330 0.19 4.78 -2.00
CA ALA A 330 1.59 4.66 -2.37
C ALA A 330 2.16 3.26 -2.13
N ARG A 331 1.90 2.69 -0.96
CA ARG A 331 2.32 1.32 -0.60
C ARG A 331 1.68 0.27 -1.52
N TYR A 332 0.36 0.31 -1.69
CA TYR A 332 -0.35 -0.67 -2.52
C TYR A 332 0.06 -0.61 -3.99
N ALA A 333 0.20 0.59 -4.55
CA ALA A 333 0.70 0.76 -5.91
C ALA A 333 2.17 0.31 -6.05
N GLY A 334 3.00 0.62 -5.04
CA GLY A 334 4.39 0.20 -4.98
C GLY A 334 4.56 -1.32 -4.91
N LEU A 335 3.75 -2.02 -4.12
CA LEU A 335 3.74 -3.49 -4.06
C LEU A 335 3.35 -4.11 -5.40
N VAL A 336 2.36 -3.55 -6.10
CA VAL A 336 2.01 -3.99 -7.47
C VAL A 336 3.18 -3.79 -8.43
N GLY A 337 3.91 -2.67 -8.31
CA GLY A 337 5.13 -2.41 -9.08
C GLY A 337 6.22 -3.44 -8.83
N LEU A 338 6.49 -3.75 -7.55
CA LEU A 338 7.46 -4.75 -7.13
C LEU A 338 7.10 -6.14 -7.70
N VAL A 339 5.83 -6.55 -7.57
CA VAL A 339 5.36 -7.84 -8.06
C VAL A 339 5.50 -7.99 -9.57
N ARG A 340 5.27 -6.92 -10.31
CA ARG A 340 5.46 -6.90 -11.77
C ARG A 340 6.92 -7.07 -12.16
N GLU A 341 7.83 -6.35 -11.50
CA GLU A 341 9.28 -6.39 -11.75
C GLU A 341 9.85 -7.79 -11.48
N THR A 342 9.43 -8.45 -10.40
CA THR A 342 9.84 -9.83 -10.11
C THR A 342 9.36 -10.80 -11.20
N ARG A 343 8.12 -10.62 -11.69
CA ARG A 343 7.55 -11.52 -12.71
C ARG A 343 8.20 -11.36 -14.09
N THR A 344 8.54 -10.14 -14.50
CA THR A 344 9.26 -9.91 -15.77
C THR A 344 10.65 -10.53 -15.69
N SER A 345 11.38 -10.30 -14.60
CA SER A 345 12.72 -10.86 -14.41
C SER A 345 12.73 -12.39 -14.46
N SER A 346 11.70 -13.06 -13.91
CA SER A 346 11.59 -14.51 -13.95
C SER A 346 11.27 -15.08 -15.34
N LEU A 347 10.61 -14.31 -16.21
CA LEU A 347 10.30 -14.75 -17.58
C LEU A 347 11.54 -14.63 -18.46
N ASP A 348 12.30 -13.55 -18.32
CA ASP A 348 13.52 -13.30 -19.08
C ASP A 348 14.57 -14.41 -18.83
N LEU A 349 14.71 -14.86 -17.58
CA LEU A 349 15.57 -15.99 -17.19
C LEU A 349 15.14 -17.34 -17.79
N VAL A 350 13.84 -17.57 -17.98
CA VAL A 350 13.35 -18.82 -18.58
C VAL A 350 13.57 -18.84 -20.09
N THR A 351 13.47 -17.69 -20.74
CA THR A 351 13.81 -17.55 -22.17
C THR A 351 15.30 -17.73 -22.43
N GLU A 352 16.19 -17.18 -21.59
CA GLU A 352 17.63 -17.35 -21.75
C GLU A 352 18.07 -18.82 -21.60
N VAL A 353 17.51 -19.57 -20.63
CA VAL A 353 17.83 -21.00 -20.42
C VAL A 353 17.24 -21.90 -21.52
N SER A 354 16.25 -21.42 -22.28
CA SER A 354 15.67 -22.19 -23.39
C SER A 354 16.39 -21.97 -24.73
N GLU A 355 17.31 -20.99 -24.80
CA GLU A 355 18.10 -20.66 -26.00
C GLU A 355 19.55 -21.19 -25.93
N GLU A 356 19.97 -21.72 -24.78
CA GLU A 356 21.16 -22.56 -24.61
C GLU A 356 20.83 -24.05 -24.74
#